data_AF-R7TG94-F1
#
_entry.id   AF-R7TG94-F1
#
_cell.length_a   1.000
_cell.length_b   1.000
_cell.length_c   1.000
_cell.angle_alpha   90.00
_cell.angle_beta   90.00
_cell.angle_gamma   90.00
#
_symmetry.space_group_name_H-M   'P 1'
#
loop_
_entity.id
_entity.type
_entity.pdbx_description
1 polymer ?
#
loop_
_entity_poly.entity_id
_entity_poly.type
_entity_poly.pdbx_seq_one_letter_code
_entity_poly.pdbx_strand_id
1 'polypeptide(L)'
;MYDSTSYKELKPSPRKQKAEKIAVFSQLPFGALTPLEPRLGKKLIEPLTNLIHSTSAMSLLYECINTVIAGIPNHNASIQLCVQKLRILIEDSDQNLKYLGLLAMSKILKTHPKSVQSHKDLILQCLDDKDESIRLRALNLLYGMVSKKNLMEIVKKLM
;
A
#
# COMPACT_ATOMS: atom_id res chain seq x y z
N MET A 1 18.54 35.62 -12.46
CA MET A 1 17.84 34.82 -13.49
C MET A 1 18.02 33.35 -13.13
N TYR A 2 17.02 32.74 -12.48
CA TYR A 2 16.98 31.28 -12.33
C TYR A 2 16.15 30.73 -13.49
N ASP A 3 16.80 29.93 -14.32
CA ASP A 3 16.24 29.33 -15.53
C ASP A 3 15.08 28.38 -15.19
N SER A 4 13.95 28.57 -15.86
CA SER A 4 12.64 27.98 -15.57
C SER A 4 12.41 26.64 -16.29
N THR A 5 13.47 25.98 -16.77
CA THR A 5 13.32 24.97 -17.82
C THR A 5 13.97 23.63 -17.47
N SER A 6 13.53 22.96 -16.41
CA SER A 6 13.77 21.52 -16.25
C SER A 6 12.78 20.81 -15.33
N TYR A 7 11.48 21.01 -15.55
CA TYR A 7 10.49 19.99 -15.18
C TYR A 7 10.40 18.98 -16.33
N LYS A 8 11.46 18.21 -16.55
CA LYS A 8 11.31 16.96 -17.31
C LYS A 8 10.42 16.06 -16.48
N GLU A 9 9.19 15.84 -16.94
CA GLU A 9 8.33 14.78 -16.46
C GLU A 9 9.17 13.49 -16.41
N LEU A 10 9.49 13.02 -15.20
CA LEU A 10 10.16 11.75 -14.99
C LEU A 10 9.23 10.65 -15.52
N LYS A 11 9.49 10.18 -16.74
CA LYS A 11 8.82 8.99 -17.29
C LYS A 11 8.89 7.89 -16.22
N PRO A 12 7.75 7.27 -15.87
CA PRO A 12 7.73 6.23 -14.85
C PRO A 12 8.67 5.10 -15.26
N SER A 13 9.47 4.60 -14.31
CA SER A 13 10.45 3.56 -14.59
C SER A 13 9.78 2.33 -15.23
N PRO A 14 10.50 1.54 -16.05
CA PRO A 14 9.95 0.32 -16.65
C PRO A 14 9.35 -0.65 -15.62
N ARG A 15 9.86 -0.62 -14.38
CA ARG A 15 9.33 -1.38 -13.24
C ARG A 15 7.99 -0.84 -12.75
N LYS A 16 7.83 0.50 -12.64
CA LYS A 16 6.52 1.14 -12.37
C LYS A 16 5.50 0.77 -13.44
N GLN A 17 5.87 0.80 -14.72
CA GLN A 17 4.97 0.41 -15.82
C GLN A 17 4.59 -1.08 -15.78
N LYS A 18 5.50 -1.95 -15.36
CA LYS A 18 5.21 -3.40 -15.20
C LYS A 18 4.30 -3.66 -14.00
N ALA A 19 4.54 -2.99 -12.86
CA ALA A 19 3.67 -3.06 -11.69
C ALA A 19 2.28 -2.46 -11.96
N GLU A 20 2.20 -1.35 -12.69
CA GLU A 20 0.95 -0.76 -13.16
C GLU A 20 0.23 -1.71 -14.14
N LYS A 21 0.94 -2.35 -15.08
CA LYS A 21 0.34 -3.35 -15.98
C LYS A 21 -0.18 -4.58 -15.23
N ILE A 22 0.52 -5.06 -14.20
CA ILE A 22 0.05 -6.16 -13.36
C ILE A 22 -1.20 -5.72 -12.56
N ALA A 23 -1.20 -4.51 -12.00
CA ALA A 23 -2.35 -3.94 -11.28
C ALA A 23 -3.56 -3.61 -12.18
N VAL A 24 -3.33 -3.38 -13.49
CA VAL A 24 -4.40 -3.14 -14.48
C VAL A 24 -5.04 -4.45 -14.95
N PHE A 25 -4.30 -5.55 -15.01
CA PHE A 25 -4.83 -6.86 -15.43
C PHE A 25 -5.62 -7.60 -14.33
N SER A 26 -5.63 -7.11 -13.10
CA SER A 26 -6.19 -7.80 -11.94
C SER A 26 -7.42 -7.14 -11.32
N GLN A 27 -8.06 -6.18 -12.01
CA GLN A 27 -9.24 -5.49 -11.49
C GLN A 27 -10.41 -6.47 -11.24
N LEU A 28 -10.52 -6.94 -10.01
CA LEU A 28 -11.70 -7.65 -9.54
C LEU A 28 -12.87 -6.64 -9.56
N PRO A 29 -13.95 -6.87 -10.33
CA PRO A 29 -15.04 -5.90 -10.53
C PRO A 29 -15.69 -5.40 -9.23
N PHE A 30 -15.61 -6.19 -8.16
CA PHE A 30 -16.34 -5.96 -6.91
C PHE A 30 -15.93 -4.69 -6.17
N GLY A 31 -14.66 -4.27 -6.23
CA GLY A 31 -14.21 -3.02 -5.60
C GLY A 31 -14.90 -1.78 -6.19
N ALA A 32 -15.15 -1.80 -7.51
CA ALA A 32 -15.86 -0.73 -8.21
C ALA A 32 -17.38 -0.77 -8.01
N LEU A 33 -17.94 -1.96 -7.76
CA LEU A 33 -19.38 -2.18 -7.57
C LEU A 33 -19.86 -1.87 -6.14
N THR A 34 -18.97 -1.87 -5.15
CA THR A 34 -19.38 -1.70 -3.75
C THR A 34 -19.92 -0.30 -3.42
N PRO A 35 -19.37 0.81 -3.97
CA PRO A 35 -20.01 2.13 -3.84
C PRO A 35 -21.39 2.22 -4.50
N LEU A 36 -21.66 1.37 -5.51
CA LEU A 36 -22.94 1.32 -6.23
C LEU A 36 -23.98 0.47 -5.48
N GLU A 37 -23.55 -0.59 -4.77
CA GLU A 37 -24.41 -1.49 -4.01
C GLU A 37 -23.87 -1.74 -2.59
N PRO A 38 -24.22 -0.90 -1.60
CA PRO A 38 -23.70 -1.01 -0.22
C PRO A 38 -24.04 -2.34 0.47
N ARG A 39 -25.12 -3.00 0.05
CA ARG A 39 -25.53 -4.32 0.57
C ARG A 39 -24.57 -5.43 0.14
N LEU A 40 -23.91 -5.26 -1.01
CA LEU A 40 -22.91 -6.20 -1.50
C LEU A 40 -21.66 -6.18 -0.61
N GLY A 41 -21.23 -4.99 -0.18
CA GLY A 41 -20.08 -4.84 0.72
C GLY A 41 -20.19 -5.71 1.97
N LYS A 42 -21.36 -5.73 2.64
CA LYS A 42 -21.60 -6.57 3.83
C LYS A 42 -21.50 -8.07 3.54
N LYS A 43 -21.99 -8.53 2.38
CA LYS A 43 -21.91 -9.94 1.97
C LYS A 43 -20.51 -10.37 1.55
N LEU A 44 -19.68 -9.41 1.13
CA LEU A 44 -18.31 -9.67 0.69
C LEU A 44 -17.29 -9.70 1.83
N ILE A 45 -17.61 -9.17 3.02
CA ILE A 45 -16.68 -9.14 4.16
C ILE A 45 -16.10 -10.53 4.43
N GLU A 46 -16.97 -11.49 4.74
CA GLU A 46 -16.56 -12.83 5.14
C GLU A 46 -15.78 -13.59 4.04
N PRO A 47 -16.28 -13.68 2.78
CA PRO A 47 -15.51 -14.30 1.69
C PRO A 47 -14.14 -13.65 1.47
N LEU A 48 -14.07 -12.31 1.49
CA LEU A 48 -12.80 -11.60 1.28
C LEU A 48 -11.83 -11.83 2.43
N THR A 49 -12.30 -11.76 3.68
CA THR A 49 -11.42 -12.02 4.84
C THR A 49 -10.90 -13.46 4.83
N ASN A 50 -11.74 -14.43 4.46
CA ASN A 50 -11.34 -15.83 4.35
C ASN A 50 -10.27 -16.03 3.25
N LEU A 51 -10.44 -15.39 2.11
CA LEU A 51 -9.44 -15.40 1.04
C LEU A 51 -8.12 -14.76 1.49
N ILE A 52 -8.18 -13.59 2.14
CA ILE A 52 -6.99 -12.89 2.68
C ILE A 52 -6.25 -13.76 3.71
N HIS A 53 -6.98 -14.54 4.51
CA HIS A 53 -6.38 -15.46 5.47
C HIS A 53 -5.67 -16.65 4.82
N SER A 54 -6.32 -17.28 3.84
CA SER A 54 -5.96 -18.62 3.34
C SER A 54 -5.13 -18.62 2.05
N THR A 55 -5.19 -17.57 1.24
CA THR A 55 -4.51 -17.56 -0.05
C THR A 55 -2.98 -17.49 0.09
N SER A 56 -2.28 -18.33 -0.67
CA SER A 56 -0.83 -18.24 -0.89
C SER A 56 -0.48 -17.44 -2.16
N ALA A 57 -1.46 -17.14 -3.01
CA ALA A 57 -1.25 -16.39 -4.23
C ALA A 57 -1.15 -14.89 -3.94
N MET A 58 0.04 -14.31 -4.10
CA MET A 58 0.33 -12.91 -3.77
C MET A 58 -0.48 -11.90 -4.57
N SER A 59 -0.73 -12.18 -5.86
CA SER A 59 -1.58 -11.34 -6.71
C SER A 59 -3.03 -11.31 -6.20
N LEU A 60 -3.60 -12.47 -5.86
CA LEU A 60 -4.95 -12.57 -5.31
C LEU A 60 -5.04 -11.88 -3.94
N LEU A 61 -4.02 -12.05 -3.08
CA LEU A 61 -3.95 -11.37 -1.79
C LEU A 61 -3.99 -9.86 -1.95
N TYR A 62 -3.16 -9.32 -2.84
CA TYR A 62 -3.09 -7.88 -3.13
C TYR A 62 -4.44 -7.34 -3.62
N GLU A 63 -5.13 -8.08 -4.49
CA GLU A 63 -6.44 -7.66 -5.00
C GLU A 63 -7.54 -7.71 -3.95
N CYS A 64 -7.56 -8.75 -3.11
CA CYS A 64 -8.51 -8.81 -2.00
C CYS A 64 -8.31 -7.61 -1.06
N ILE A 65 -7.06 -7.25 -0.77
CA ILE A 65 -6.74 -6.06 0.03
C ILE A 65 -7.23 -4.78 -0.66
N ASN A 66 -6.93 -4.57 -1.95
CA ASN A 66 -7.42 -3.40 -2.68
C ASN A 66 -8.96 -3.32 -2.68
N THR A 67 -9.63 -4.46 -2.83
CA THR A 67 -11.09 -4.56 -2.79
C THR A 67 -11.64 -4.16 -1.43
N VAL A 68 -11.03 -4.59 -0.33
CA VAL A 68 -11.41 -4.17 1.02
C VAL A 68 -11.20 -2.66 1.20
N ILE A 69 -10.05 -2.12 0.77
CA ILE A 69 -9.74 -0.69 0.89
C ILE A 69 -10.76 0.17 0.14
N ALA A 70 -11.16 -0.24 -1.06
CA ALA A 70 -12.07 0.52 -1.92
C ALA A 70 -13.55 0.31 -1.55
N GLY A 71 -13.96 -0.93 -1.31
CA GLY A 71 -15.36 -1.28 -1.14
C GLY A 71 -15.84 -1.31 0.31
N ILE A 72 -14.97 -1.64 1.26
CA ILE A 72 -15.38 -1.84 2.66
C ILE A 72 -14.48 -1.03 3.62
N PRO A 73 -14.25 0.27 3.37
CA PRO A 73 -13.32 1.06 4.18
C PRO A 73 -13.76 1.18 5.64
N ASN A 74 -15.06 1.13 5.93
CA ASN A 74 -15.57 1.34 7.29
C ASN A 74 -15.42 0.10 8.21
N HIS A 75 -14.99 -1.04 7.69
CA HIS A 75 -14.84 -2.26 8.49
C HIS A 75 -13.41 -2.39 9.06
N ASN A 76 -13.20 -1.79 10.23
CA ASN A 76 -11.89 -1.69 10.88
C ASN A 76 -11.17 -3.04 11.04
N ALA A 77 -11.88 -4.12 11.37
CA ALA A 77 -11.26 -5.44 11.54
C ALA A 77 -10.65 -5.96 10.23
N SER A 78 -11.34 -5.80 9.09
CA SER A 78 -10.79 -6.16 7.77
C SER A 78 -9.61 -5.28 7.39
N ILE A 79 -9.65 -3.98 7.72
CA ILE A 79 -8.51 -3.09 7.46
C ILE A 79 -7.29 -3.52 8.27
N GLN A 80 -7.45 -3.84 9.55
CA GLN A 80 -6.34 -4.34 10.39
C GLN A 80 -5.75 -5.63 9.81
N LEU A 81 -6.61 -6.58 9.40
CA LEU A 81 -6.17 -7.79 8.72
C LEU A 81 -5.39 -7.48 7.43
N CYS A 82 -5.88 -6.53 6.62
CA CYS A 82 -5.20 -6.12 5.40
C CYS A 82 -3.80 -5.57 5.70
N VAL A 83 -3.66 -4.67 6.67
CA VAL A 83 -2.35 -4.11 7.05
C VAL A 83 -1.42 -5.21 7.56
N GLN A 84 -1.93 -6.14 8.38
CA GLN A 84 -1.15 -7.27 8.87
C GLN A 84 -0.64 -8.15 7.72
N LYS A 85 -1.48 -8.44 6.72
CA LYS A 85 -1.11 -9.27 5.57
C LYS A 85 -0.24 -8.54 4.56
N LEU A 86 -0.35 -7.22 4.44
CA LEU A 86 0.55 -6.41 3.62
C LEU A 86 2.01 -6.50 4.06
N ARG A 87 2.26 -6.81 5.34
CA ARG A 87 3.62 -7.09 5.83
C ARG A 87 4.31 -8.19 5.02
N ILE A 88 3.58 -9.26 4.69
CA ILE A 88 4.10 -10.39 3.91
C ILE A 88 4.60 -9.92 2.54
N LEU A 89 3.84 -9.04 1.88
CA LEU A 89 4.24 -8.47 0.59
C LEU A 89 5.48 -7.57 0.71
N ILE A 90 5.59 -6.80 1.79
CA ILE A 90 6.69 -5.85 2.02
C ILE A 90 8.00 -6.56 2.39
N GLU A 91 7.90 -7.69 3.07
CA GLU A 91 9.06 -8.51 3.44
C GLU A 91 9.48 -9.49 2.32
N ASP A 92 8.71 -9.59 1.24
CA ASP A 92 9.00 -10.51 0.12
C ASP A 92 10.32 -10.17 -0.60
N SER A 93 11.02 -11.18 -1.09
CA SER A 93 12.24 -11.00 -1.89
C SER A 93 12.02 -10.24 -3.21
N ASP A 94 10.82 -10.36 -3.82
CA ASP A 94 10.45 -9.67 -5.06
C ASP A 94 10.17 -8.19 -4.79
N GLN A 95 11.00 -7.34 -5.38
CA GLN A 95 10.91 -5.89 -5.30
C GLN A 95 9.56 -5.35 -5.79
N ASN A 96 8.92 -6.00 -6.75
CA ASN A 96 7.59 -5.57 -7.22
C ASN A 96 6.53 -5.80 -6.14
N LEU A 97 6.59 -6.92 -5.41
CA LEU A 97 5.67 -7.20 -4.32
C LEU A 97 5.86 -6.22 -3.16
N LYS A 98 7.12 -5.91 -2.81
CA LYS A 98 7.41 -4.86 -1.82
C LYS A 98 6.80 -3.53 -2.21
N TYR A 99 6.97 -3.14 -3.47
CA TYR A 99 6.45 -1.88 -3.99
C TYR A 99 4.92 -1.83 -3.90
N LEU A 100 4.24 -2.92 -4.30
CA LEU A 100 2.78 -3.04 -4.22
C LEU A 100 2.31 -2.97 -2.76
N GLY A 101 3.02 -3.65 -1.84
CA GLY A 101 2.74 -3.61 -0.40
C GLY A 101 2.77 -2.18 0.16
N LEU A 102 3.85 -1.45 -0.09
CA LEU A 102 3.99 -0.05 0.32
C LEU A 102 2.94 0.86 -0.36
N LEU A 103 2.57 0.55 -1.60
CA LEU A 103 1.51 1.26 -2.33
C LEU A 103 0.14 1.09 -1.67
N ALA A 104 -0.23 -0.12 -1.29
CA ALA A 104 -1.48 -0.37 -0.58
C ALA A 104 -1.49 0.24 0.83
N MET A 105 -0.38 0.15 1.58
CA MET A 105 -0.27 0.85 2.88
C MET A 105 -0.48 2.36 2.74
N SER A 106 0.04 2.97 1.67
CA SER A 106 -0.18 4.40 1.39
C SER A 106 -1.67 4.74 1.19
N LYS A 107 -2.45 3.83 0.59
CA LYS A 107 -3.90 4.03 0.42
C LYS A 107 -4.63 3.93 1.77
N ILE A 108 -4.26 2.94 2.59
CA ILE A 108 -4.85 2.76 3.93
C ILE A 108 -4.52 3.93 4.85
N LEU A 109 -3.29 4.46 4.80
CA LEU A 109 -2.85 5.56 5.65
C LEU A 109 -3.77 6.79 5.57
N LYS A 110 -4.35 7.06 4.38
CA LYS A 110 -5.27 8.19 4.16
C LYS A 110 -6.57 8.08 4.96
N THR A 111 -7.03 6.86 5.23
CA THR A 111 -8.33 6.59 5.89
C THR A 111 -8.16 6.04 7.30
N HIS A 112 -7.12 5.24 7.55
CA HIS A 112 -6.85 4.53 8.80
C HIS A 112 -5.39 4.72 9.25
N PRO A 113 -4.98 5.95 9.58
CA PRO A 113 -3.58 6.23 9.90
C PRO A 113 -3.09 5.44 11.11
N LYS A 114 -3.93 5.24 12.13
CA LYS A 114 -3.56 4.48 13.34
C LYS A 114 -3.15 3.03 13.03
N SER A 115 -3.81 2.39 12.06
CA SER A 115 -3.49 1.01 11.65
C SER A 115 -2.15 0.92 10.95
N VAL A 116 -1.75 1.93 10.18
CA VAL A 116 -0.46 1.93 9.48
C VAL A 116 0.69 2.30 10.45
N GLN A 117 0.42 3.15 11.44
CA GLN A 117 1.41 3.57 12.44
C GLN A 117 2.00 2.41 13.26
N SER A 118 1.25 1.33 13.50
CA SER A 118 1.78 0.14 14.20
C SER A 118 2.85 -0.62 13.38
N HIS A 119 3.01 -0.30 12.10
CA HIS A 119 3.99 -0.92 11.21
C HIS A 119 5.10 0.05 10.77
N LYS A 120 5.30 1.15 11.52
CA LYS A 120 6.34 2.14 11.25
C LYS A 120 7.73 1.53 11.09
N ASP A 121 8.11 0.57 11.94
CA ASP A 121 9.44 -0.04 11.92
C ASP A 121 9.71 -0.82 10.62
N LEU A 122 8.70 -1.53 10.11
CA LEU A 122 8.77 -2.19 8.81
C LEU A 122 9.02 -1.20 7.67
N ILE A 123 8.37 -0.04 7.72
CA ILE A 123 8.50 0.99 6.70
C ILE A 123 9.87 1.68 6.80
N LEU A 124 10.38 1.92 8.02
CA LEU A 124 11.73 2.43 8.25
C LEU A 124 12.80 1.47 7.72
N GLN A 125 12.61 0.15 7.85
CA GLN A 125 13.53 -0.84 7.26
C GLN A 125 13.56 -0.77 5.73
N CYS A 126 12.46 -0.41 5.09
CA CYS A 126 12.41 -0.25 3.63
C CYS A 126 13.24 0.94 3.10
N LEU A 127 13.66 1.87 3.97
CA LEU A 127 14.60 2.93 3.60
C LEU A 127 16.00 2.40 3.30
N ASP A 128 16.35 1.23 3.86
CA ASP A 128 17.64 0.58 3.66
C ASP A 128 17.61 -0.43 2.49
N ASP A 129 16.51 -0.49 1.71
CA ASP A 129 16.38 -1.44 0.60
C ASP A 129 17.34 -1.11 -0.56
N LYS A 130 17.84 -2.12 -1.26
CA LYS A 130 18.72 -1.98 -2.43
C LYS A 130 18.05 -1.26 -3.61
N ASP A 131 16.74 -1.38 -3.77
CA ASP A 131 15.98 -0.74 -4.87
C ASP A 131 15.58 0.69 -4.49
N GLU A 132 16.06 1.66 -5.27
CA GLU A 132 15.75 3.07 -5.07
C GLU A 132 14.26 3.40 -5.12
N SER A 133 13.50 2.69 -5.96
CA SER A 133 12.06 2.90 -6.06
C SER A 133 11.31 2.48 -4.80
N ILE A 134 11.82 1.47 -4.08
CA ILE A 134 11.32 1.04 -2.77
C ILE A 134 11.66 2.08 -1.71
N ARG A 135 12.92 2.52 -1.65
CA ARG A 135 13.36 3.56 -0.71
C ARG A 135 12.53 4.84 -0.86
N LEU A 136 12.39 5.33 -2.08
CA LEU A 136 11.59 6.52 -2.39
C LEU A 136 10.11 6.32 -2.02
N ARG A 137 9.58 5.11 -2.21
CA ARG A 137 8.20 4.80 -1.86
C ARG A 137 7.98 4.77 -0.35
N ALA A 138 8.89 4.14 0.39
CA ALA A 138 8.87 4.09 1.85
C ALA A 138 9.00 5.50 2.44
N LEU A 139 9.86 6.35 1.87
CA LEU A 139 10.00 7.75 2.28
C LEU A 139 8.70 8.54 2.10
N ASN A 140 8.03 8.39 0.96
CA ASN A 140 6.73 9.03 0.71
C ASN A 140 5.64 8.55 1.69
N LEU A 141 5.67 7.26 2.05
CA LEU A 141 4.76 6.71 3.06
C LEU A 141 5.06 7.28 4.44
N LEU A 142 6.34 7.34 4.84
CA LEU A 142 6.77 7.91 6.11
C LEU A 142 6.39 9.38 6.24
N TYR A 143 6.51 10.16 5.16
CA TYR A 143 6.09 11.56 5.15
C TYR A 143 4.62 11.71 5.60
N GLY A 144 3.72 10.84 5.15
CA GLY A 144 2.33 10.83 5.60
C GLY A 144 2.12 10.28 7.02
N MET A 145 3.11 9.61 7.59
CA MET A 145 3.10 9.08 8.96
C MET A 145 3.74 10.03 9.98
N VAL A 146 4.39 11.11 9.55
CA VAL A 146 5.00 12.08 10.45
C VAL A 146 3.94 12.72 11.34
N SER A 147 4.25 12.78 12.62
CA SER A 147 3.52 13.47 13.66
C SER A 147 4.52 14.17 14.58
N LYS A 148 4.05 15.13 15.39
CA LYS A 148 4.91 15.83 16.36
C LYS A 148 5.66 14.88 17.31
N LYS A 149 5.12 13.67 17.56
CA LYS A 149 5.70 12.68 18.47
C LYS A 149 6.82 11.85 17.86
N ASN A 150 6.78 11.59 16.55
CA ASN A 150 7.73 10.71 15.86
C ASN A 150 8.68 11.45 14.90
N LEU A 151 8.52 12.77 14.74
CA LEU A 151 9.33 13.59 13.84
C LEU A 151 10.84 13.43 14.10
N MET A 152 11.28 13.57 15.34
CA MET A 152 12.71 13.49 15.69
C MET A 152 13.31 12.11 15.40
N GLU A 153 12.54 11.05 15.61
CA GLU A 153 12.97 9.69 15.34
C GLU A 153 13.12 9.45 13.83
N ILE A 154 12.13 9.88 13.04
CA ILE A 154 12.15 9.75 11.58
C ILE A 154 13.31 10.57 10.99
N VAL A 155 13.52 11.81 11.44
CA VAL A 155 14.65 12.64 10.98
C VAL A 155 15.99 11.99 11.30
N LYS A 156 16.18 11.46 12.52
CA LYS A 156 17.43 10.78 12.89
C LYS A 156 17.74 9.56 12.04
N LYS A 157 16.72 8.85 11.55
CA LYS A 157 16.90 7.69 10.66
C LYS A 157 17.21 8.09 9.21
N LEU A 158 16.90 9.34 8.82
CA LEU A 158 17.17 9.88 7.49
C LEU A 158 18.52 10.62 7.37
N MET A 159 19.15 10.94 8.51
CA MET A 159 20.50 11.51 8.58
C MET A 159 21.55 10.40 8.65
#